data_AF-A0AA39MDR1-F1
#
_entry.id   AF-A0AA39MDR1-F1
#
_cell.length_a   1.000
_cell.length_b   1.000
_cell.length_c   1.000
_cell.angle_alpha   90.00
_cell.angle_beta   90.00
_cell.angle_gamma   90.00
#
_symmetry.space_group_name_H-M   'P 1'
#
loop_
_entity.id
_entity.type
_entity.pdbx_description
1 polymer ?
#
loop_
_entity_poly.entity_id
_entity_poly.type
_entity_poly.pdbx_seq_one_letter_code
_entity_poly.pdbx_strand_id
1 'polypeptide(L)'
;MALDFLSAPTTSTDVEQLFSHGGLNVTKHRHNLSAESTIDQTVLNSWFKHPGLVPQDLVSAYFNDKHKRPNNGGKNRYATDGTTSSEVIVLDRD
;
A
#
# COMPACT_ATOMS: atom_id res chain seq x y z
N MET A 1 -29.39 4.84 -7.84
CA MET A 1 -29.63 4.27 -9.19
C MET A 1 -28.90 5.04 -10.28
N ALA A 2 -29.17 6.33 -10.51
CA ALA A 2 -28.50 7.09 -11.57
C ALA A 2 -26.98 7.24 -11.34
N LEU A 3 -26.56 7.51 -10.09
CA LEU A 3 -25.14 7.58 -9.73
C LEU A 3 -24.42 6.25 -9.90
N ASP A 4 -25.04 5.13 -9.51
CA ASP A 4 -24.46 3.80 -9.64
C ASP A 4 -24.18 3.47 -11.12
N PHE A 5 -25.12 3.79 -12.02
CA PHE A 5 -24.98 3.59 -13.45
C PHE A 5 -23.89 4.47 -14.09
N LEU A 6 -23.74 5.71 -13.62
CA LEU A 6 -22.72 6.65 -14.11
C LEU A 6 -21.34 6.44 -13.48
N SER A 7 -21.27 5.75 -12.34
CA SER A 7 -20.01 5.42 -11.65
C SER A 7 -19.31 4.19 -12.23
N ALA A 8 -20.05 3.34 -12.94
CA ALA A 8 -19.47 2.18 -13.61
C ALA A 8 -18.58 2.69 -14.76
N PRO A 9 -17.24 2.47 -14.71
CA PRO A 9 -16.38 2.87 -15.79
C PRO A 9 -16.84 2.16 -17.07
N THR A 10 -17.16 2.94 -18.11
CA THR A 10 -17.67 2.42 -19.38
C THR A 10 -16.59 1.65 -20.15
N THR A 11 -15.32 1.74 -19.73
CA THR A 11 -14.17 1.15 -20.42
C THR A 11 -13.25 0.40 -19.46
N SER A 12 -12.64 -0.71 -19.92
CA SER A 12 -11.58 -1.46 -19.21
C SER A 12 -10.26 -0.71 -19.11
N THR A 13 -10.19 0.50 -19.69
CA THR A 13 -8.98 1.29 -19.85
C THR A 13 -8.35 1.64 -18.51
N ASP A 14 -9.13 1.90 -17.47
CA ASP A 14 -8.56 2.25 -16.14
C ASP A 14 -7.80 1.08 -15.52
N VAL A 15 -8.32 -0.14 -15.69
CA VAL A 15 -7.67 -1.38 -15.24
C VAL A 15 -6.42 -1.67 -16.07
N GLU A 16 -6.47 -1.48 -17.40
CA GLU A 16 -5.31 -1.63 -18.28
C GLU A 16 -4.22 -0.59 -17.99
N GLN A 17 -4.61 0.66 -17.72
CA GLN A 17 -3.72 1.74 -17.30
C GLN A 17 -3.02 1.34 -15.99
N LEU A 18 -3.75 0.78 -15.02
CA LEU A 18 -3.21 0.29 -13.77
C LEU A 18 -2.15 -0.79 -13.99
N PHE A 19 -2.42 -1.79 -14.83
CA PHE A 19 -1.45 -2.84 -15.18
C PHE A 19 -0.26 -2.33 -15.98
N SER A 20 -0.45 -1.32 -16.83
CA SER A 20 0.64 -0.69 -17.57
C SER A 20 1.62 0.03 -16.62
N HIS A 21 1.10 0.77 -15.64
CA HIS A 21 1.91 1.43 -14.61
C HIS A 21 2.52 0.43 -13.62
N GLY A 22 1.80 -0.66 -13.31
CA GLY A 22 2.24 -1.74 -12.42
C GLY A 22 3.14 -2.79 -13.09
N GLY A 23 3.35 -2.72 -14.40
CA GLY A 23 4.11 -3.73 -15.15
C GLY A 23 5.55 -3.90 -14.67
N LEU A 24 6.15 -2.88 -14.07
CA LEU A 24 7.48 -3.02 -13.47
C LEU A 24 7.47 -3.89 -12.20
N ASN A 25 6.35 -3.92 -11.46
CA ASN A 25 6.16 -4.73 -10.26
C ASN A 25 5.66 -6.15 -10.61
N VAL A 26 4.78 -6.26 -11.61
CA VAL A 26 4.16 -7.53 -12.01
C VAL A 26 5.05 -8.35 -12.95
N THR A 27 5.77 -7.70 -13.87
CA THR A 27 6.41 -8.38 -15.00
C THR A 27 7.92 -8.62 -14.79
N LYS A 28 8.59 -7.84 -13.93
CA LYS A 28 10.04 -8.03 -13.68
C LYS A 28 10.28 -9.13 -12.64
N HIS A 29 10.85 -10.24 -13.10
CA HIS A 29 11.33 -11.36 -12.28
C HIS A 29 12.41 -11.00 -11.23
N ARG A 30 12.91 -9.75 -11.25
CA ARG A 30 13.95 -9.23 -10.33
C ARG A 30 13.43 -9.03 -8.90
N HIS A 31 12.13 -8.80 -8.75
CA HIS A 31 11.48 -8.57 -7.45
C HIS A 31 10.20 -9.41 -7.46
N ASN A 32 10.30 -10.66 -7.01
CA ASN A 32 9.14 -11.56 -6.89
C ASN A 32 8.23 -11.07 -5.75
N LEU A 33 7.50 -9.99 -5.99
CA LEU A 33 6.46 -9.50 -5.09
C LEU A 33 5.29 -10.47 -5.16
N SER A 34 4.73 -10.83 -4.01
CA SER A 34 3.50 -11.61 -3.99
C SER A 34 2.36 -10.82 -4.62
N ALA A 35 1.33 -11.53 -5.09
CA ALA A 35 0.11 -10.91 -5.58
C ALA A 35 -0.50 -9.96 -4.53
N GLU A 36 -0.48 -10.38 -3.26
CA GLU A 36 -0.91 -9.59 -2.12
C GLU A 36 -0.13 -8.28 -1.99
N SER A 37 1.21 -8.34 -1.98
CA SER A 37 2.04 -7.13 -1.90
C SER A 37 1.84 -6.20 -3.10
N THR A 38 1.52 -6.75 -4.27
CA THR A 38 1.24 -5.96 -5.47
C THR A 38 -0.10 -5.24 -5.35
N ILE A 39 -1.13 -5.91 -4.83
CA ILE A 39 -2.45 -5.33 -4.57
C ILE A 39 -2.32 -4.22 -3.51
N ASP A 40 -1.66 -4.50 -2.39
CA ASP A 40 -1.46 -3.52 -1.31
C ASP A 40 -0.74 -2.26 -1.80
N GLN A 41 0.34 -2.43 -2.57
CA GLN A 41 1.06 -1.30 -3.15
C GLN A 41 0.17 -0.49 -4.10
N THR A 42 -0.68 -1.17 -4.87
CA THR A 42 -1.57 -0.53 -5.85
C THR A 42 -2.66 0.28 -5.17
N VAL A 43 -3.29 -0.29 -4.14
CA VAL A 43 -4.29 0.38 -3.30
C VAL A 43 -3.66 1.55 -2.56
N LEU A 44 -2.49 1.35 -1.96
CA LEU A 44 -1.78 2.42 -1.27
C LEU A 44 -1.45 3.58 -2.23
N ASN A 45 -0.98 3.27 -3.45
CA ASN A 45 -0.69 4.28 -4.47
C ASN A 45 -1.95 5.04 -4.92
N SER A 46 -3.11 4.38 -5.03
CA SER A 46 -4.35 5.09 -5.36
C SER A 46 -4.76 6.06 -4.25
N TRP A 47 -4.52 5.70 -2.98
CA TRP A 47 -4.79 6.60 -1.86
C TRP A 47 -3.87 7.81 -1.82
N PHE A 48 -2.59 7.66 -2.17
CA PHE A 48 -1.65 8.78 -2.26
C PHE A 48 -2.00 9.80 -3.35
N LYS A 49 -2.73 9.39 -4.41
CA LYS A 49 -3.21 10.30 -5.45
C LYS A 49 -4.32 11.24 -4.97
N HIS A 50 -4.96 10.94 -3.84
CA HIS A 50 -6.02 11.77 -3.27
C HIS A 50 -5.50 12.55 -2.06
N PRO A 51 -5.38 13.89 -2.16
CA PRO A 51 -4.86 14.70 -1.05
C PRO A 51 -5.79 14.60 0.17
N GLY A 52 -5.19 14.44 1.36
CA GLY A 52 -5.92 14.35 2.63
C GLY A 52 -6.41 12.94 3.01
N LEU A 53 -6.30 11.95 2.12
CA LEU A 53 -6.71 10.57 2.43
C LEU A 53 -5.67 9.81 3.26
N VAL A 54 -4.39 10.13 3.08
CA VAL A 54 -3.27 9.54 3.81
C VAL A 54 -2.41 10.66 4.40
N PRO A 55 -2.03 10.60 5.68
CA PRO A 55 -1.11 11.56 6.29
C PRO A 55 0.31 11.33 5.76
N GLN A 56 0.63 11.97 4.62
CA GLN A 56 1.87 11.75 3.88
C GLN A 56 3.12 12.06 4.73
N ASP A 57 3.05 13.07 5.58
CA ASP A 57 4.15 13.47 6.46
C ASP A 57 4.51 12.37 7.47
N LEU A 58 3.49 11.76 8.08
CA LEU A 58 3.67 10.65 9.04
C LEU A 58 4.25 9.42 8.36
N VAL A 59 3.74 9.09 7.17
CA VAL A 59 4.22 7.94 6.40
C VAL A 59 5.68 8.17 5.97
N SER A 60 6.01 9.37 5.52
CA SER A 60 7.37 9.74 5.13
C SER A 60 8.33 9.68 6.31
N ALA A 61 7.93 10.20 7.47
CA ALA A 61 8.71 10.13 8.71
C ALA A 61 8.96 8.66 9.12
N TYR A 62 7.93 7.83 9.10
CA TYR A 62 8.03 6.40 9.43
C TYR A 62 9.04 5.66 8.53
N PHE A 63 8.96 5.86 7.21
CA PHE A 63 9.89 5.23 6.28
C PHE A 63 11.33 5.73 6.47
N ASN A 64 11.51 7.04 6.65
CA ASN A 64 12.83 7.63 6.91
C ASN A 64 13.46 7.08 8.20
N ASP A 65 12.69 6.84 9.25
CA ASP A 65 13.19 6.26 10.50
C ASP A 65 13.48 4.76 10.38
N LYS A 66 12.72 4.03 9.54
CA LYS A 66 13.03 2.62 9.22
C LYS A 66 14.39 2.50 8.54
N HIS A 67 14.76 3.42 7.65
CA HIS A 67 16.06 3.45 6.98
C HIS A 67 17.24 3.72 7.94
N LYS A 68 16.99 4.31 9.11
CA LYS A 68 18.00 4.58 10.14
C LYS A 68 18.25 3.42 11.09
N ARG A 69 17.45 2.34 11.03
CA ARG A 69 17.63 1.20 11.95
C ARG A 69 18.97 0.52 11.66
N PRO A 70 19.84 0.34 12.67
CA PRO A 70 21.08 -0.41 12.47
C PRO A 70 20.72 -1.82 12.00
N ASN A 71 21.44 -2.29 10.97
CA ASN A 71 21.26 -3.63 10.41
C ASN A 71 21.68 -4.69 11.44
N ASN A 72 20.85 -4.94 12.44
CA ASN A 72 20.97 -6.08 13.32
C ASN A 72 20.55 -7.30 12.51
N GLY A 73 21.52 -7.87 11.79
CA GLY A 73 21.35 -8.95 10.84
C GLY A 73 20.32 -10.00 11.30
N GLY A 74 19.25 -10.11 10.51
CA GLY A 74 18.26 -11.19 10.49
C GLY A 74 18.13 -12.06 11.74
N LYS A 75 17.81 -11.49 12.91
CA LYS A 75 17.25 -12.31 14.00
C LYS A 75 15.75 -12.41 13.75
N ASN A 76 15.36 -13.51 13.12
CA ASN A 76 13.98 -13.90 12.90
C ASN A 76 13.23 -13.87 14.25
N ARG A 77 12.43 -12.83 14.48
CA ARG A 77 11.54 -12.75 15.64
C ARG A 77 10.25 -13.52 15.28
N TYR A 78 10.36 -14.84 15.13
CA TYR A 78 9.18 -15.68 15.30
C TYR A 78 8.87 -15.73 16.79
N ALA A 79 8.07 -14.75 17.23
CA ALA A 79 7.29 -14.85 18.44
C ALA A 79 6.07 -13.96 18.26
N THR A 80 5.01 -14.52 17.68
CA THR A 80 3.67 -14.08 18.01
C THR A 80 2.90 -15.32 18.44
N ASP A 81 2.93 -15.55 19.74
CA ASP A 81 1.68 -15.84 20.44
C ASP A 81 0.63 -14.84 19.94
N GLY A 82 -0.58 -15.33 19.71
CA GLY A 82 -1.59 -14.69 18.89
C GLY A 82 -1.94 -13.30 19.40
N THR A 83 -1.45 -12.27 18.72
CA THR A 83 -2.09 -10.96 18.64
C THR A 83 -1.58 -10.34 17.34
N THR A 84 -2.43 -10.40 16.32
CA THR A 84 -2.35 -9.51 15.16
C THR A 84 -2.35 -8.07 15.67
N SER A 85 -1.17 -7.50 15.91
CA SER A 85 -1.01 -6.05 16.01
C SER A 85 -1.21 -5.47 14.62
N SER A 86 -2.46 -5.35 14.20
CA SER A 86 -2.86 -4.12 13.54
C SER A 86 -2.64 -3.02 14.56
N GLU A 87 -1.50 -2.32 14.49
CA GLU A 87 -1.40 -0.99 15.10
C GLU A 87 -2.43 -0.11 14.39
N VAL A 88 -3.66 -0.15 14.91
CA VAL A 88 -4.70 0.81 14.62
C VAL A 88 -4.15 2.14 15.11
N ILE A 89 -3.75 2.99 14.17
CA ILE A 89 -3.43 4.39 14.48
C ILE A 89 -4.75 5.00 14.97
N VAL A 90 -4.91 5.08 16.28
CA VAL A 90 -6.03 5.78 16.90
C VAL A 90 -5.81 7.26 16.60
N LEU A 91 -6.59 7.80 15.66
CA LEU A 91 -6.67 9.23 15.45
C LEU A 91 -7.59 9.78 16.55
N ASP A 92 -6.99 10.38 17.58
CA ASP A 92 -7.74 11.21 18.52
C ASP A 92 -8.39 12.35 17.72
N ARG A 93 -9.73 12.40 17.78
CA ARG A 93 -10.53 13.52 17.31
C ARG A 93 -10.65 14.51 18.47
N ASP A 94 -10.07 15.69 18.29
CA ASP A 94 -10.53 16.93 18.94
C ASP A 94 -11.34 17.76 17.94
#